data_AF-A0A814QVA6-F1
#
_entry.id   AF-A0A814QVA6-F1
#
_cell.length_a   1.000
_cell.length_b   1.000
_cell.length_c   1.000
_cell.angle_alpha   90.00
_cell.angle_beta   90.00
_cell.angle_gamma   90.00
#
_symmetry.space_group_name_H-M   'P 1'
#
loop_
_entity.id
_entity.type
_entity.pdbx_description
1 polymer ?
#
loop_
_entity_poly.entity_id
_entity_poly.type
_entity_poly.pdbx_seq_one_letter_code
_entity_poly.pdbx_strand_id
1 'polypeptide(L)'
;MICFLSILHVGGHIYNYNRFVDVNKEHNTLAAALKNLYLQSTNSILNPITNYQVVNVGEMLRTTAGITGVILSVCLILMFSSSTMLMRRSFYELFWFTHHLFIVFFICLAVHGIQGLIKSQTNVKQHDPVVCAPIYTSWTNSQCPVFPTFSGSSSTSWIWLLIPVVLYIIERIIRLVRSLQHVEIQQVTKHASNVFEIRFKKSNMKPLPGQYIYIKCFAIAKLEWHPFTVTSSPEEDFISVHIRSCGNWTKQLAERLKNYPQDIPNISVDGPYGAPADDCFNYDSVILVGAGIGVTPYAAILKHIRSIQTPNARLVRVYFYWICNTTDAFEWFGDLLQQLEHEINRPNFLIYKIFLTKWSLNEAKAVVRNHDDTRDLWTGLQQKTYYGRPNFDQDFSLIKDESQQNSDIGVFVCGPKQLANQLQRLCIKHNRNEKNINFYLNKENF
;
A
#
# COMPACT_ATOMS: atom_id res chain seq x y z
N MET A 1 -13.45 2.53 11.01
CA MET A 1 -14.84 2.81 10.58
C MET A 1 -15.63 1.53 10.33
N ILE A 2 -15.27 0.69 9.35
CA ILE A 2 -16.03 -0.55 9.02
C ILE A 2 -16.26 -1.43 10.25
N CYS A 3 -15.22 -1.78 11.01
CA CYS A 3 -15.37 -2.62 12.21
C CYS A 3 -16.34 -2.04 13.24
N PHE A 4 -16.33 -0.72 13.43
CA PHE A 4 -17.23 -0.04 14.37
C PHE A 4 -18.69 -0.14 13.92
N LEU A 5 -18.97 0.15 12.64
CA LEU A 5 -20.31 0.03 12.07
C LEU A 5 -20.80 -1.42 12.07
N SER A 6 -19.91 -2.39 11.80
CA SER A 6 -20.23 -3.82 11.89
C SER A 6 -20.60 -4.24 13.31
N ILE A 7 -19.91 -3.73 14.34
CA ILE A 7 -20.26 -4.01 15.74
C ILE A 7 -21.65 -3.45 16.08
N LEU A 8 -21.94 -2.21 15.69
CA LEU A 8 -23.27 -1.62 15.89
C LEU A 8 -24.37 -2.41 15.17
N HIS A 9 -24.09 -2.84 13.93
CA HIS A 9 -25.01 -3.65 13.14
C HIS A 9 -25.30 -5.01 13.81
N VAL A 10 -24.27 -5.74 14.27
CA VAL A 10 -24.42 -6.99 15.00
C VAL A 10 -25.19 -6.78 16.31
N GLY A 11 -24.86 -5.72 17.06
CA GLY A 11 -25.59 -5.36 18.28
C GLY A 11 -27.07 -5.06 18.04
N GLY A 12 -27.38 -4.35 16.96
CA GLY A 12 -28.76 -4.11 16.51
C GLY A 12 -29.50 -5.41 16.17
N HIS A 13 -28.85 -6.36 15.50
CA HIS A 13 -29.45 -7.67 15.23
C HIS A 13 -29.71 -8.48 16.50
N ILE A 14 -28.79 -8.49 17.46
CA ILE A 14 -28.98 -9.17 18.75
C ILE A 14 -30.17 -8.54 19.51
N TYR A 15 -30.25 -7.21 19.55
CA TYR A 15 -31.37 -6.50 20.16
C TYR A 15 -32.71 -6.85 19.48
N ASN A 16 -32.76 -6.78 18.15
CA ASN A 16 -33.96 -7.11 17.37
C ASN A 16 -34.40 -8.56 17.59
N TYR A 17 -33.43 -9.49 17.67
CA TYR A 17 -33.70 -10.90 17.92
C TYR A 17 -34.32 -11.12 19.30
N ASN A 18 -33.75 -10.50 20.34
CA ASN A 18 -34.33 -10.55 21.69
C ASN A 18 -35.74 -9.96 21.70
N ARG A 19 -35.97 -8.84 20.99
CA ARG A 19 -37.29 -8.24 20.87
C ARG A 19 -38.30 -9.19 20.23
N PHE A 20 -37.92 -9.91 19.17
CA PHE A 20 -38.77 -10.93 18.54
C PHE A 20 -39.14 -12.08 19.48
N VAL A 21 -38.27 -12.43 20.42
CA VAL A 21 -38.56 -13.41 21.47
C VAL A 21 -39.51 -12.82 22.51
N ASP A 22 -39.25 -11.61 23.01
CA ASP A 22 -40.00 -10.98 24.09
C ASP A 22 -41.46 -10.69 23.69
N VAL A 23 -41.70 -10.32 22.43
CA VAL A 23 -43.06 -10.10 21.88
C VAL A 23 -43.94 -11.34 22.01
N ASN A 24 -43.37 -12.54 22.20
CA ASN A 24 -44.18 -13.75 22.44
C ASN A 24 -44.84 -13.80 23.80
N LYS A 25 -44.32 -13.06 24.78
CA LYS A 25 -44.87 -12.97 26.14
C LYS A 25 -45.83 -11.79 26.30
N GLU A 26 -45.91 -10.91 25.29
CA GLU A 26 -46.80 -9.76 25.31
C GLU A 26 -48.22 -10.14 24.89
N HIS A 27 -49.19 -9.53 25.55
CA HIS A 27 -50.60 -9.60 25.21
C HIS A 27 -51.16 -8.20 25.11
N ASN A 28 -52.18 -8.00 24.25
CA ASN A 28 -52.83 -6.71 24.06
C ASN A 28 -51.84 -5.57 23.69
N THR A 29 -50.87 -5.87 22.82
CA THR A 29 -49.99 -4.87 22.22
C THR A 29 -50.05 -4.97 20.69
N LEU A 30 -49.76 -3.87 19.99
CA LEU A 30 -49.63 -3.87 18.53
C LEU A 30 -48.61 -4.92 18.06
N ALA A 31 -47.50 -5.08 18.78
CA ALA A 31 -46.47 -6.06 18.44
C ALA A 31 -47.00 -7.51 18.54
N ALA A 32 -47.79 -7.82 19.57
CA ALA A 32 -48.47 -9.11 19.71
C ALA A 32 -49.52 -9.34 18.61
N ALA A 33 -50.27 -8.31 18.22
CA ALA A 33 -51.21 -8.39 17.10
C ALA A 33 -50.51 -8.63 15.75
N LEU A 34 -49.44 -7.88 15.47
CA LEU A 34 -48.61 -8.04 14.27
C LEU A 34 -47.94 -9.43 14.21
N LYS A 35 -47.47 -9.93 15.36
CA LYS A 35 -46.95 -11.30 15.46
C LYS A 35 -47.99 -12.31 14.99
N ASN A 36 -49.24 -12.20 15.46
CA ASN A 36 -50.29 -13.19 15.21
C ASN A 36 -50.92 -13.11 13.81
N LEU A 37 -50.48 -12.19 12.95
CA LEU A 37 -50.96 -12.08 11.56
C LEU A 37 -50.77 -13.34 10.74
N TYR A 38 -49.80 -14.20 11.08
CA TYR A 38 -49.58 -15.47 10.37
C TYR A 38 -50.80 -16.40 10.44
N LEU A 39 -51.65 -16.26 11.46
CA LEU A 39 -52.89 -17.02 11.60
C LEU A 39 -53.93 -16.63 10.53
N GLN A 40 -53.82 -15.42 9.99
CA GLN A 40 -54.74 -14.87 8.99
C GLN A 40 -54.18 -15.02 7.57
N SER A 41 -52.86 -14.89 7.38
CA SER A 41 -52.20 -15.06 6.09
C SER A 41 -50.73 -15.45 6.25
N THR A 42 -50.32 -16.48 5.51
CA THR A 42 -48.91 -16.95 5.46
C THR A 42 -47.96 -15.88 4.90
N ASN A 43 -48.47 -14.98 4.06
CA ASN A 43 -47.69 -13.87 3.49
C ASN A 43 -47.41 -12.75 4.51
N SER A 44 -48.02 -12.77 5.70
CA SER A 44 -47.90 -11.72 6.72
C SER A 44 -47.06 -12.13 7.93
N ILE A 45 -46.23 -13.19 7.84
CA ILE A 45 -45.31 -13.58 8.91
C ILE A 45 -44.25 -12.48 9.10
N LEU A 46 -44.35 -11.68 10.17
CA LEU A 46 -43.38 -10.62 10.47
C LEU A 46 -42.25 -11.10 11.39
N ASN A 47 -42.58 -11.97 12.35
CA ASN A 47 -41.61 -12.54 13.28
C ASN A 47 -41.00 -13.81 12.67
N PRO A 48 -39.69 -13.84 12.35
CA PRO A 48 -39.05 -15.02 11.77
C PRO A 48 -38.90 -16.18 12.77
N ILE A 49 -39.08 -15.92 14.06
CA ILE A 49 -39.03 -16.92 15.12
C ILE A 49 -40.42 -17.55 15.27
N THR A 50 -40.55 -18.82 14.86
CA THR A 50 -41.81 -19.57 14.93
C THR A 50 -41.82 -20.64 16.03
N ASN A 51 -40.65 -21.06 16.53
CA ASN A 51 -40.54 -22.02 17.63
C ASN A 51 -40.17 -21.31 18.94
N TYR A 52 -41.14 -21.21 19.84
CA TYR A 52 -41.03 -20.40 21.06
C TYR A 52 -40.51 -21.16 22.28
N GLN A 53 -40.40 -22.49 22.19
CA GLN A 53 -39.95 -23.31 23.31
C GLN A 53 -38.43 -23.43 23.40
N VAL A 54 -37.70 -23.02 22.36
CA VAL A 54 -36.23 -23.05 22.30
C VAL A 54 -35.70 -21.62 22.23
N VAL A 55 -35.63 -20.95 23.37
CA VAL A 55 -35.10 -19.58 23.46
C VAL A 55 -33.57 -19.64 23.49
N ASN A 56 -32.94 -19.78 22.33
CA ASN A 56 -31.50 -19.65 22.19
C ASN A 56 -31.15 -18.72 21.02
N VAL A 57 -30.14 -17.87 21.23
CA VAL A 57 -29.51 -17.03 20.18
C VAL A 57 -29.09 -17.88 18.97
N GLY A 58 -28.84 -19.18 19.17
CA GLY A 58 -28.53 -20.14 18.11
C GLY A 58 -29.62 -20.32 17.05
N GLU A 59 -30.88 -19.94 17.32
CA GLU A 59 -31.95 -20.02 16.32
C GLU A 59 -31.77 -18.95 15.20
N MET A 60 -31.01 -17.87 15.47
CA MET A 60 -30.52 -16.97 14.42
C MET A 60 -29.71 -17.72 13.36
N LEU A 61 -28.98 -18.77 13.75
CA LEU A 61 -28.16 -19.59 12.85
C LEU A 61 -28.96 -20.50 11.93
N ARG A 62 -30.29 -20.56 12.06
CA ARG A 62 -31.15 -21.21 11.05
C ARG A 62 -31.42 -20.32 9.83
N THR A 63 -31.12 -19.03 9.95
CA THR A 63 -31.32 -18.07 8.86
C THR A 63 -30.04 -17.90 8.04
N THR A 64 -30.20 -17.65 6.74
CA THR A 64 -29.07 -17.32 5.86
C THR A 64 -28.32 -16.09 6.38
N ALA A 65 -29.05 -15.07 6.85
CA ALA A 65 -28.45 -13.86 7.43
C ALA A 65 -27.64 -14.18 8.70
N GLY A 66 -28.12 -15.06 9.58
CA GLY A 66 -27.40 -15.43 10.80
C GLY A 66 -26.11 -16.19 10.52
N ILE A 67 -26.15 -17.23 9.68
CA ILE A 67 -24.95 -18.02 9.33
C ILE A 67 -23.91 -17.12 8.66
N THR A 68 -24.33 -16.38 7.62
CA THR A 68 -23.43 -15.50 6.87
C THR A 68 -22.92 -14.35 7.75
N GLY A 69 -23.72 -13.82 8.67
CA GLY A 69 -23.32 -12.79 9.62
C GLY A 69 -22.22 -13.24 10.59
N VAL A 70 -22.27 -14.49 11.06
CA VAL A 70 -21.19 -15.08 11.87
C VAL A 70 -19.92 -15.23 11.04
N ILE A 71 -20.01 -15.79 9.83
CA ILE A 71 -18.86 -15.96 8.92
C ILE A 71 -18.21 -14.60 8.62
N LEU A 72 -19.02 -13.59 8.28
CA LEU A 72 -18.56 -12.22 8.04
C LEU A 72 -17.82 -11.64 9.24
N SER A 73 -18.36 -11.83 10.45
CA SER A 73 -17.76 -11.34 11.69
C SER A 73 -16.42 -12.02 11.97
N VAL A 74 -16.34 -13.34 11.83
CA VAL A 74 -15.09 -14.10 12.02
C VAL A 74 -14.03 -13.68 11.00
N CYS A 75 -14.40 -13.59 9.72
CA CYS A 75 -13.48 -13.13 8.67
C CYS A 75 -12.97 -11.72 8.97
N LEU A 76 -13.85 -10.79 9.36
CA LEU A 76 -13.47 -9.42 9.68
C LEU A 76 -12.52 -9.34 10.88
N ILE A 77 -12.76 -10.13 11.93
CA ILE A 77 -11.89 -10.17 13.13
C ILE A 77 -10.49 -10.70 12.76
N LEU A 78 -10.42 -11.80 12.00
CA LEU A 78 -9.15 -12.39 11.58
C LEU A 78 -8.38 -11.44 10.66
N MET A 79 -9.04 -10.84 9.66
CA MET A 79 -8.41 -9.87 8.77
C MET A 79 -7.94 -8.62 9.53
N PHE A 80 -8.75 -8.10 10.45
CA PHE A 80 -8.41 -6.88 11.17
C PHE A 80 -7.25 -7.09 12.15
N SER A 81 -7.29 -8.17 12.94
CA SER A 81 -6.25 -8.46 13.94
C SER A 81 -4.87 -8.68 13.30
N SER A 82 -4.81 -9.43 12.20
CA SER A 82 -3.56 -9.69 11.47
C SER A 82 -3.02 -8.46 10.74
N SER A 83 -3.87 -7.48 10.44
CA SER A 83 -3.50 -6.24 9.74
C SER A 83 -2.94 -5.15 10.65
N THR A 84 -2.90 -5.40 11.97
CA THR A 84 -2.28 -4.49 12.91
C THR A 84 -0.79 -4.29 12.59
N MET A 85 -0.26 -3.10 12.85
CA MET A 85 1.14 -2.78 12.48
C MET A 85 2.15 -3.73 13.11
N LEU A 86 1.88 -4.23 14.33
CA LEU A 86 2.72 -5.21 15.02
C LEU A 86 2.72 -6.55 14.29
N MET A 87 1.54 -7.09 13.98
CA MET A 87 1.40 -8.37 13.28
C MET A 87 1.95 -8.33 11.86
N ARG A 88 1.61 -7.30 11.08
CA ARG A 88 2.08 -7.19 9.70
C ARG A 88 3.60 -7.06 9.58
N ARG A 89 4.27 -6.45 10.57
CA ARG A 89 5.73 -6.30 10.58
C ARG A 89 6.46 -7.56 11.04
N SER A 90 5.91 -8.28 12.01
CA SER A 90 6.56 -9.45 12.61
C SER A 90 6.17 -10.76 11.92
N PHE A 91 4.95 -10.87 11.40
CA PHE A 91 4.35 -12.09 10.85
C PHE A 91 3.62 -11.78 9.53
N TYR A 92 4.38 -11.38 8.51
CA TYR A 92 3.82 -10.99 7.21
C TYR A 92 3.00 -12.11 6.55
N GLU A 93 3.44 -13.36 6.63
CA GLU A 93 2.71 -14.52 6.08
C GLU A 93 1.31 -14.66 6.69
N LEU A 94 1.22 -14.58 8.02
CA LEU A 94 -0.07 -14.65 8.73
C LEU A 94 -1.01 -13.53 8.25
N PHE A 95 -0.48 -12.31 8.13
CA PHE A 95 -1.22 -11.20 7.54
C PHE A 95 -1.70 -11.55 6.13
N TRP A 96 -0.81 -12.00 5.25
CA TRP A 96 -1.12 -12.27 3.84
C TRP A 96 -2.23 -13.32 3.68
N PHE A 97 -2.10 -14.47 4.35
CA PHE A 97 -3.10 -15.55 4.26
C PHE A 97 -4.45 -15.17 4.84
N THR A 98 -4.48 -14.54 6.02
CA THR A 98 -5.74 -14.13 6.65
C THR A 98 -6.41 -13.00 5.87
N HIS A 99 -5.66 -12.12 5.21
CA HIS A 99 -6.25 -11.05 4.40
C HIS A 99 -7.05 -11.59 3.22
N HIS A 100 -6.66 -12.73 2.62
CA HIS A 100 -7.39 -13.35 1.50
C HIS A 100 -8.80 -13.86 1.87
N LEU A 101 -9.14 -13.90 3.17
CA LEU A 101 -10.51 -14.11 3.61
C LEU A 101 -11.48 -13.03 3.10
N PHE A 102 -10.99 -11.93 2.51
CA PHE A 102 -11.82 -10.95 1.81
C PHE A 102 -12.71 -11.61 0.74
N ILE A 103 -12.24 -12.69 0.09
CA ILE A 103 -13.01 -13.43 -0.93
C ILE A 103 -14.26 -14.03 -0.29
N VAL A 104 -14.07 -14.78 0.80
CA VAL A 104 -15.18 -15.38 1.57
C VAL A 104 -16.10 -14.28 2.12
N PHE A 105 -15.50 -13.19 2.64
CA PHE A 105 -16.23 -12.05 3.16
C PHE A 105 -17.16 -11.43 2.12
N PHE A 106 -16.69 -11.11 0.91
CA PHE A 106 -17.53 -10.48 -0.11
C PHE A 106 -18.59 -11.43 -0.68
N ILE A 107 -18.30 -12.72 -0.81
CA ILE A 107 -19.30 -13.73 -1.20
C ILE A 107 -20.41 -13.78 -0.16
N CYS A 108 -20.06 -13.92 1.13
CA CYS A 108 -21.05 -13.92 2.21
C CYS A 108 -21.83 -12.60 2.27
N LEU A 109 -21.18 -11.46 2.05
CA LEU A 109 -21.82 -10.14 2.08
C LEU A 109 -22.85 -9.99 0.96
N ALA A 110 -22.56 -10.50 -0.25
CA ALA A 110 -23.50 -10.45 -1.37
C ALA A 110 -24.78 -11.23 -1.07
N VAL A 111 -24.67 -12.36 -0.37
CA VAL A 111 -25.81 -13.24 -0.06
C VAL A 111 -26.47 -12.97 1.30
N HIS A 112 -25.84 -12.19 2.17
CA HIS A 112 -26.26 -11.97 3.57
C HIS A 112 -27.72 -11.50 3.69
N GLY A 113 -28.13 -10.58 2.81
CA GLY A 113 -29.48 -10.00 2.79
C GLY A 113 -30.49 -10.74 1.90
N ILE A 114 -30.13 -11.83 1.20
CA ILE A 114 -30.99 -12.44 0.17
C ILE A 114 -32.31 -12.98 0.73
N GLN A 115 -32.31 -13.46 1.97
CA GLN A 115 -33.51 -14.03 2.58
C GLN A 115 -34.63 -13.00 2.82
N GLY A 116 -34.32 -11.69 2.81
CA GLY A 116 -35.33 -10.65 3.00
C GLY A 116 -36.00 -10.71 4.37
N LEU A 117 -35.25 -11.03 5.43
CA LEU A 117 -35.77 -11.12 6.81
C LEU A 117 -36.38 -9.80 7.30
N ILE A 118 -35.80 -8.67 6.87
CA ILE A 118 -36.35 -7.36 7.15
C ILE A 118 -37.48 -7.11 6.16
N LYS A 119 -38.71 -6.99 6.68
CA LYS A 119 -39.90 -6.79 5.88
C LYS A 119 -40.44 -5.37 6.03
N SER A 120 -41.00 -4.84 4.96
CA SER A 120 -41.76 -3.59 4.95
C SER A 120 -43.22 -3.87 4.60
N GLN A 121 -44.12 -3.00 5.05
CA GLN A 121 -45.53 -3.13 4.73
C GLN A 121 -45.77 -2.75 3.27
N THR A 122 -46.51 -3.58 2.52
CA THR A 122 -46.74 -3.41 1.07
C THR A 122 -48.07 -2.74 0.74
N ASN A 123 -49.11 -2.99 1.53
CA ASN A 123 -50.46 -2.47 1.27
C ASN A 123 -50.74 -1.14 1.99
N VAL A 124 -49.75 -0.27 2.13
CA VAL A 124 -49.84 1.01 2.86
C VAL A 124 -51.01 1.89 2.38
N LYS A 125 -51.36 1.85 1.09
CA LYS A 125 -52.50 2.59 0.53
C LYS A 125 -53.88 2.12 1.04
N GLN A 126 -53.99 0.84 1.39
CA GLN A 126 -55.23 0.21 1.85
C GLN A 126 -55.27 0.06 3.37
N HIS A 127 -54.10 0.06 4.00
CA HIS A 127 -53.91 -0.03 5.44
C HIS A 127 -52.80 0.95 5.86
N ASP A 128 -53.18 2.17 6.25
CA ASP A 128 -52.24 3.20 6.64
C ASP A 128 -51.62 2.87 8.02
N PRO A 129 -50.30 2.67 8.16
CA PRO A 129 -49.68 2.33 9.42
C PRO A 129 -49.88 3.38 10.53
N VAL A 130 -49.97 4.67 10.17
CA VAL A 130 -50.11 5.76 11.15
C VAL A 130 -51.52 5.79 11.71
N VAL A 131 -52.52 5.57 10.86
CA VAL A 131 -53.94 5.59 11.25
C VAL A 131 -54.37 4.26 11.87
N CYS A 132 -53.88 3.13 11.35
CA CYS A 132 -54.34 1.80 11.75
C CYS A 132 -53.58 1.22 12.95
N ALA A 133 -52.35 1.69 13.26
CA ALA A 133 -51.59 1.18 14.40
C ALA A 133 -52.26 1.42 15.77
N PRO A 134 -52.89 2.59 16.06
CA PRO A 134 -53.57 2.81 17.34
C PRO A 134 -54.81 1.93 17.55
N ILE A 135 -55.49 1.53 16.47
CA ILE A 135 -56.75 0.77 16.49
C ILE A 135 -56.58 -0.71 16.16
N TYR A 136 -55.41 -1.27 16.49
CA TYR A 136 -54.99 -2.64 16.15
C TYR A 136 -55.92 -3.76 16.66
N THR A 137 -56.71 -3.51 17.71
CA THR A 137 -57.71 -4.45 18.22
C THR A 137 -58.98 -4.51 17.37
N SER A 138 -59.18 -3.54 16.47
CA SER A 138 -60.40 -3.36 15.68
C SER A 138 -60.11 -3.27 14.17
N TRP A 139 -58.98 -3.82 13.72
CA TRP A 139 -58.75 -4.04 12.29
C TRP A 139 -59.92 -4.82 11.67
N THR A 140 -60.19 -4.56 10.39
CA THR A 140 -61.42 -4.91 9.65
C THR A 140 -62.64 -4.01 9.93
N ASN A 141 -62.43 -2.84 10.54
CA ASN A 141 -63.45 -1.79 10.64
C ASN A 141 -63.50 -0.92 9.36
N SER A 142 -64.40 0.08 9.32
CA SER A 142 -64.56 0.98 8.17
C SER A 142 -63.32 1.84 7.87
N GLN A 143 -62.45 2.09 8.85
CA GLN A 143 -61.23 2.89 8.69
C GLN A 143 -60.04 2.04 8.21
N CYS A 144 -59.95 0.79 8.62
CA CYS A 144 -58.87 -0.15 8.29
C CYS A 144 -59.48 -1.49 7.87
N PRO A 145 -60.01 -1.58 6.63
CA PRO A 145 -60.85 -2.70 6.19
C PRO A 145 -60.08 -3.99 5.92
N VAL A 146 -58.76 -3.90 5.71
CA VAL A 146 -57.89 -5.04 5.39
C VAL A 146 -56.75 -5.15 6.39
N PHE A 147 -56.22 -6.37 6.60
CA PHE A 147 -55.03 -6.56 7.42
C PHE A 147 -53.75 -6.03 6.74
N PRO A 148 -52.72 -5.63 7.51
CA PRO A 148 -51.43 -5.28 6.94
C PRO A 148 -50.73 -6.50 6.32
N THR A 149 -50.08 -6.29 5.18
CA THR A 149 -49.29 -7.29 4.45
C THR A 149 -47.84 -6.84 4.37
N PHE A 150 -46.91 -7.79 4.49
CA PHE A 150 -45.48 -7.50 4.59
C PHE A 150 -44.67 -8.35 3.63
N SER A 151 -43.73 -7.74 2.90
CA SER A 151 -42.78 -8.45 2.05
C SER A 151 -41.35 -8.14 2.45
N GLY A 152 -40.45 -9.12 2.30
CA GLY A 152 -39.01 -8.90 2.48
C GLY A 152 -38.47 -7.89 1.49
N SER A 153 -37.61 -6.98 1.95
CA SER A 153 -36.88 -6.11 1.04
C SER A 153 -35.85 -6.91 0.25
N SER A 154 -35.69 -6.58 -1.04
CA SER A 154 -34.63 -7.16 -1.87
C SER A 154 -33.26 -6.71 -1.37
N SER A 155 -32.30 -7.64 -1.28
CA SER A 155 -30.90 -7.29 -1.02
C SER A 155 -30.37 -6.30 -2.05
N THR A 156 -29.82 -5.18 -1.59
CA THR A 156 -29.17 -4.16 -2.44
C THR A 156 -27.65 -4.23 -2.36
N SER A 157 -27.09 -5.04 -1.45
CA SER A 157 -25.64 -5.11 -1.21
C SER A 157 -24.85 -5.51 -2.45
N TRP A 158 -25.38 -6.39 -3.29
CA TRP A 158 -24.73 -6.82 -4.53
C TRP A 158 -24.55 -5.68 -5.54
N ILE A 159 -25.46 -4.69 -5.56
CA ILE A 159 -25.39 -3.54 -6.46
C ILE A 159 -24.15 -2.70 -6.11
N TRP A 160 -23.94 -2.45 -4.82
CA TRP A 160 -22.80 -1.69 -4.32
C TRP A 160 -21.46 -2.43 -4.46
N LEU A 161 -21.49 -3.78 -4.54
CA LEU A 161 -20.30 -4.59 -4.77
C LEU A 161 -19.93 -4.71 -6.25
N LEU A 162 -20.90 -4.62 -7.16
CA LEU A 162 -20.70 -4.91 -8.57
C LEU A 162 -19.60 -4.05 -9.21
N ILE A 163 -19.70 -2.73 -9.12
CA ILE A 163 -18.76 -1.81 -9.79
C ILE A 163 -17.32 -2.01 -9.23
N PRO A 164 -17.08 -1.98 -7.90
CA PRO A 164 -15.74 -2.20 -7.36
C PRO A 164 -15.15 -3.57 -7.71
N VAL A 165 -15.96 -4.63 -7.70
CA VAL A 165 -15.51 -6.00 -8.06
C VAL A 165 -15.12 -6.08 -9.53
N VAL A 166 -15.91 -5.50 -10.43
CA VAL A 166 -15.58 -5.45 -11.86
C VAL A 166 -14.27 -4.70 -12.09
N LEU A 167 -14.10 -3.52 -11.49
CA LEU A 167 -12.85 -2.76 -11.58
C LEU A 167 -11.65 -3.53 -11.04
N TYR A 168 -11.82 -4.22 -9.91
CA TYR A 168 -10.78 -5.09 -9.35
C TYR A 168 -10.42 -6.24 -10.29
N ILE A 169 -11.40 -6.92 -10.89
CA ILE A 169 -11.16 -8.02 -11.82
C ILE A 169 -10.41 -7.51 -13.07
N ILE A 170 -10.81 -6.37 -13.63
CA ILE A 170 -10.11 -5.75 -14.76
C ILE A 170 -8.65 -5.48 -14.40
N GLU A 171 -8.39 -4.86 -13.24
CA GLU A 171 -7.04 -4.58 -12.75
C GLU A 171 -6.20 -5.87 -12.61
N ARG A 172 -6.81 -6.95 -12.10
CA ARG A 172 -6.14 -8.26 -11.98
C ARG A 172 -5.84 -8.91 -13.32
N ILE A 173 -6.74 -8.80 -14.29
CA ILE A 173 -6.52 -9.31 -15.65
C ILE A 173 -5.37 -8.53 -16.31
N ILE A 174 -5.34 -7.21 -16.21
CA ILE A 174 -4.26 -6.37 -16.75
C ILE A 174 -2.90 -6.80 -16.14
N ARG A 175 -2.83 -7.03 -14.83
CA ARG A 175 -1.60 -7.56 -14.19
C ARG A 175 -1.24 -8.96 -14.67
N LEU A 176 -2.22 -9.86 -14.81
CA LEU A 176 -1.97 -11.21 -15.30
C LEU A 176 -1.39 -11.17 -16.72
N VAL A 177 -2.01 -10.41 -17.63
CA VAL A 177 -1.53 -10.26 -19.00
C VAL A 177 -0.11 -9.69 -19.03
N ARG A 178 0.20 -8.65 -18.24
CA ARG A 178 1.56 -8.11 -18.12
C ARG A 178 2.56 -9.12 -17.55
N SER A 179 2.14 -9.94 -16.59
CA SER A 179 3.01 -10.97 -15.98
C SER A 179 3.42 -12.09 -16.93
N LEU A 180 2.70 -12.27 -18.05
CA LEU A 180 3.00 -13.27 -19.08
C LEU A 180 4.10 -12.82 -20.04
N GLN A 181 4.64 -11.60 -19.87
CA GLN A 181 5.77 -11.16 -20.67
C GLN A 181 6.98 -12.08 -20.46
N HIS A 182 7.68 -12.41 -21.55
CA HIS A 182 8.89 -13.21 -21.48
C HIS A 182 10.03 -12.40 -20.87
N VAL A 183 10.61 -12.93 -19.79
CA VAL A 183 11.73 -12.31 -19.07
C VAL A 183 12.93 -13.24 -19.15
N GLU A 184 14.04 -12.70 -19.67
CA GLU A 184 15.30 -13.43 -19.79
C GLU A 184 16.33 -12.78 -18.85
N ILE A 185 16.88 -13.56 -17.92
CA ILE A 185 17.98 -13.11 -17.06
C ILE A 185 19.26 -13.20 -17.87
N GLN A 186 19.96 -12.08 -18.04
CA GLN A 186 21.25 -12.01 -18.74
C GLN A 186 22.42 -12.24 -17.78
N GLN A 187 22.35 -11.66 -16.59
CA GLN A 187 23.45 -11.69 -15.63
C GLN A 187 22.93 -11.55 -14.20
N VAL A 188 23.59 -12.26 -13.28
CA VAL A 188 23.43 -12.10 -11.84
C VAL A 188 24.79 -11.76 -11.25
N THR A 189 24.87 -10.68 -10.48
CA THR A 189 26.11 -10.24 -9.83
C THR A 189 25.88 -10.13 -8.33
N LYS A 190 26.79 -10.70 -7.53
CA LYS A 190 26.76 -10.53 -6.07
C LYS A 190 27.64 -9.33 -5.69
N HIS A 191 27.08 -8.43 -4.90
CA HIS A 191 27.75 -7.27 -4.34
C HIS A 191 27.98 -7.45 -2.83
N ALA A 192 28.76 -6.55 -2.22
CA ALA A 192 28.88 -6.48 -0.77
C ALA A 192 27.56 -6.10 -0.08
N SER A 193 27.55 -6.07 1.26
CA SER A 193 26.36 -5.73 2.07
C SER A 193 25.14 -6.63 1.84
N ASN A 194 25.34 -7.87 1.39
CA ASN A 194 24.29 -8.81 1.04
C ASN A 194 23.33 -8.27 -0.04
N VAL A 195 23.86 -7.52 -1.01
CA VAL A 195 23.12 -7.05 -2.18
C VAL A 195 23.46 -7.92 -3.38
N PHE A 196 22.48 -8.19 -4.24
CA PHE A 196 22.71 -8.83 -5.53
C PHE A 196 21.99 -8.04 -6.63
N GLU A 197 22.59 -8.01 -7.80
CA GLU A 197 22.05 -7.40 -9.01
C GLU A 197 21.51 -8.49 -9.93
N ILE A 198 20.30 -8.28 -10.46
CA ILE A 198 19.76 -9.08 -11.56
C ILE A 198 19.63 -8.17 -12.77
N ARG A 199 20.18 -8.59 -13.91
CA ARG A 199 20.00 -7.92 -15.21
C ARG A 199 19.08 -8.76 -16.08
N PHE A 200 18.01 -8.12 -16.54
CA PHE A 200 17.03 -8.68 -17.47
C PHE A 200 17.26 -8.10 -18.86
N LYS A 201 17.08 -8.93 -19.88
CA LYS A 201 17.05 -8.46 -21.26
C LYS A 201 15.86 -7.53 -21.46
N LYS A 202 16.13 -6.35 -22.01
CA LYS A 202 15.10 -5.36 -22.31
C LYS A 202 14.37 -5.78 -23.59
N SER A 203 13.08 -6.10 -23.49
CA SER A 203 12.23 -6.39 -24.66
C SER A 203 11.21 -5.27 -24.87
N ASN A 204 10.03 -5.36 -24.26
CA ASN A 204 8.92 -4.44 -24.44
C ASN A 204 8.83 -3.38 -23.33
N MET A 205 9.53 -3.60 -22.21
CA MET A 205 9.48 -2.72 -21.05
C MET A 205 10.47 -1.56 -21.17
N LYS A 206 9.99 -0.33 -21.00
CA LYS A 206 10.79 0.90 -21.03
C LYS A 206 10.56 1.67 -19.71
N PRO A 207 11.22 1.27 -18.61
CA PRO A 207 11.11 1.97 -17.34
C PRO A 207 11.71 3.37 -17.45
N LEU A 208 11.06 4.36 -16.83
CA LEU A 208 11.65 5.67 -16.57
C LEU A 208 12.53 5.62 -15.30
N PRO A 209 13.48 6.55 -15.13
CA PRO A 209 14.32 6.57 -13.94
C PRO A 209 13.49 6.84 -12.68
N GLY A 210 13.73 6.07 -11.62
CA GLY A 210 12.94 6.12 -10.38
C GLY A 210 11.83 5.07 -10.30
N GLN A 211 11.39 4.53 -11.44
CA GLN A 211 10.34 3.53 -11.50
C GLN A 211 10.76 2.19 -10.89
N TYR A 212 9.76 1.43 -10.47
CA TYR A 212 9.96 0.09 -9.93
C TYR A 212 9.17 -0.95 -10.70
N ILE A 213 9.60 -2.20 -10.54
CA ILE A 213 8.96 -3.38 -11.11
C ILE A 213 8.63 -4.35 -9.99
N TYR A 214 7.59 -5.16 -10.19
CA TYR A 214 7.31 -6.31 -9.34
C TYR A 214 7.96 -7.55 -9.92
N ILE A 215 8.61 -8.32 -9.05
CA ILE A 215 9.24 -9.58 -9.40
C ILE A 215 8.54 -10.70 -8.64
N LYS A 216 8.19 -11.76 -9.36
CA LYS A 216 7.69 -13.02 -8.82
C LYS A 216 8.64 -14.13 -9.22
N CYS A 217 8.98 -15.00 -8.27
CA CYS A 217 9.75 -16.20 -8.52
C CYS A 217 8.91 -17.43 -8.16
N PHE A 218 8.42 -18.15 -9.18
CA PHE A 218 7.48 -19.27 -8.99
C PHE A 218 8.07 -20.40 -8.13
N ALA A 219 9.39 -20.55 -8.16
CA ALA A 219 10.10 -21.59 -7.42
C ALA A 219 10.20 -21.28 -5.90
N ILE A 220 9.91 -20.05 -5.48
CA ILE A 220 9.88 -19.62 -4.08
C ILE A 220 8.44 -19.51 -3.62
N ALA A 221 7.64 -18.70 -4.33
CA ALA A 221 6.25 -18.45 -4.00
C ALA A 221 5.43 -18.30 -5.29
N LYS A 222 4.30 -19.03 -5.35
CA LYS A 222 3.46 -19.06 -6.56
C LYS A 222 2.70 -17.76 -6.81
N LEU A 223 2.39 -17.01 -5.75
CA LEU A 223 1.46 -15.87 -5.78
C LEU A 223 2.07 -14.56 -5.27
N GLU A 224 3.26 -14.59 -4.67
CA GLU A 224 3.88 -13.39 -4.11
C GLU A 224 4.63 -12.57 -5.18
N TRP A 225 4.39 -11.26 -5.14
CA TRP A 225 5.05 -10.27 -5.97
C TRP A 225 5.75 -9.27 -5.07
N HIS A 226 7.05 -9.04 -5.31
CA HIS A 226 7.87 -8.14 -4.50
C HIS A 226 8.35 -6.95 -5.34
N PRO A 227 8.18 -5.70 -4.88
CA PRO A 227 8.57 -4.52 -5.64
C PRO A 227 10.08 -4.24 -5.49
N PHE A 228 10.73 -3.90 -6.60
CA PHE A 228 12.13 -3.48 -6.62
C PHE A 228 12.33 -2.33 -7.61
N THR A 229 13.03 -1.29 -7.16
CA THR A 229 13.35 -0.15 -8.01
C THR A 229 14.29 -0.54 -9.13
N VAL A 230 14.00 -0.08 -10.34
CA VAL A 230 14.89 -0.23 -11.49
C VAL A 230 16.10 0.67 -11.28
N THR A 231 17.28 0.08 -11.35
CA THR A 231 18.57 0.77 -11.17
C THR A 231 19.28 1.07 -12.48
N SER A 232 18.82 0.49 -13.58
CA SER A 232 19.31 0.75 -14.93
C SER A 232 18.72 2.03 -15.51
N SER A 233 19.46 2.67 -16.41
CA SER A 233 18.99 3.85 -17.14
C SER A 233 18.07 3.45 -18.31
N PRO A 234 17.12 4.32 -18.75
CA PRO A 234 16.34 4.09 -19.96
C PRO A 234 17.17 3.91 -21.23
N GLU A 235 18.43 4.35 -21.25
CA GLU A 235 19.37 4.21 -22.37
C GLU A 235 20.09 2.85 -22.40
N GLU A 236 20.13 2.13 -21.28
CA GLU A 236 20.81 0.83 -21.22
C GLU A 236 19.96 -0.25 -21.92
N ASP A 237 20.61 -1.22 -22.57
CA ASP A 237 19.96 -2.33 -23.31
C ASP A 237 19.42 -3.45 -22.40
N PHE A 238 19.55 -3.26 -21.09
CA PHE A 238 19.08 -4.19 -20.06
C PHE A 238 18.29 -3.44 -18.99
N ILE A 239 17.49 -4.17 -18.24
CA ILE A 239 16.81 -3.68 -17.03
C ILE A 239 17.49 -4.31 -15.84
N SER A 240 18.03 -3.52 -14.92
CA SER A 240 18.65 -4.05 -13.69
C SER A 240 17.91 -3.65 -12.43
N VAL A 241 17.97 -4.53 -11.43
CA VAL A 241 17.50 -4.27 -10.07
C VAL A 241 18.56 -4.69 -9.07
N HIS A 242 18.73 -3.90 -8.00
CA HIS A 242 19.59 -4.22 -6.88
C HIS A 242 18.74 -4.62 -5.67
N ILE A 243 18.90 -5.86 -5.21
CA ILE A 243 18.07 -6.46 -4.18
C ILE A 243 18.93 -6.76 -2.96
N ARG A 244 18.52 -6.23 -1.80
CA ARG A 244 19.13 -6.57 -0.52
C ARG A 244 18.51 -7.84 0.05
N SER A 245 19.35 -8.80 0.42
CA SER A 245 18.97 -10.06 1.06
C SER A 245 18.67 -9.85 2.55
N CYS A 246 17.48 -9.33 2.87
CA CYS A 246 17.06 -9.01 4.23
C CYS A 246 15.83 -9.81 4.71
N GLY A 247 14.90 -10.18 3.82
CA GLY A 247 13.67 -10.89 4.13
C GLY A 247 13.72 -12.37 3.77
N ASN A 248 12.71 -13.13 4.19
CA ASN A 248 12.63 -14.57 3.90
C ASN A 248 12.65 -14.85 2.38
N TRP A 249 11.84 -14.10 1.62
CA TRP A 249 11.76 -14.23 0.18
C TRP A 249 13.07 -13.80 -0.51
N THR A 250 13.64 -12.65 -0.14
CA THR A 250 14.89 -12.16 -0.77
C THR A 250 16.11 -13.02 -0.45
N LYS A 251 16.15 -13.65 0.73
CA LYS A 251 17.18 -14.64 1.08
C LYS A 251 17.09 -15.91 0.23
N GLN A 252 15.89 -16.48 0.10
CA GLN A 252 15.67 -17.64 -0.76
C GLN A 252 15.97 -17.34 -2.23
N LEU A 253 15.63 -16.14 -2.70
CA LEU A 253 15.98 -15.70 -4.05
C LEU A 253 17.50 -15.61 -4.23
N ALA A 254 18.20 -14.97 -3.29
CA ALA A 254 19.66 -14.88 -3.33
C ALA A 254 20.32 -16.27 -3.35
N GLU A 255 19.82 -17.23 -2.57
CA GLU A 255 20.35 -18.59 -2.52
C GLU A 255 20.18 -19.34 -3.84
N ARG A 256 19.00 -19.27 -4.47
CA ARG A 256 18.77 -19.88 -5.78
C ARG A 256 19.65 -19.26 -6.86
N LEU A 257 19.77 -17.94 -6.85
CA LEU A 257 20.56 -17.21 -7.84
C LEU A 257 22.07 -17.42 -7.71
N LYS A 258 22.58 -17.98 -6.59
CA LYS A 258 24.01 -18.35 -6.46
C LYS A 258 24.46 -19.38 -7.49
N ASN A 259 23.56 -20.28 -7.89
CA ASN A 259 23.88 -21.38 -8.81
C ASN A 259 23.55 -21.04 -10.28
N TYR A 260 23.18 -19.80 -10.58
CA TYR A 260 22.98 -19.36 -11.96
C TYR A 260 24.30 -19.45 -12.75
N PRO A 261 24.32 -19.97 -14.01
CA PRO A 261 23.19 -20.31 -14.88
C PRO A 261 22.67 -21.75 -14.80
N GLN A 262 23.17 -22.59 -13.87
CA GLN A 262 22.77 -24.01 -13.80
C GLN A 262 21.33 -24.22 -13.29
N ASP A 263 20.85 -23.36 -12.39
CA ASP A 263 19.45 -23.31 -11.94
C ASP A 263 18.84 -21.96 -12.35
N ILE A 264 17.96 -21.97 -13.36
CA ILE A 264 17.26 -20.77 -13.84
C ILE A 264 15.89 -20.72 -13.15
N PRO A 265 15.69 -19.87 -12.13
CA PRO A 265 14.38 -19.72 -11.54
C PRO A 265 13.40 -19.13 -12.54
N ASN A 266 12.17 -19.67 -12.58
CA ASN A 266 11.09 -19.08 -13.37
C ASN A 266 10.66 -17.74 -12.74
N ILE A 267 11.19 -16.65 -13.30
CA ILE A 267 10.92 -15.28 -12.88
C ILE A 267 9.90 -14.63 -13.82
N SER A 268 8.87 -14.02 -13.24
CA SER A 268 7.95 -13.14 -13.94
C SER A 268 8.15 -11.70 -13.46
N VAL A 269 8.02 -10.74 -14.36
CA VAL A 269 8.10 -9.31 -14.05
C VAL A 269 6.78 -8.63 -14.42
N ASP A 270 6.35 -7.69 -13.58
CA ASP A 270 5.19 -6.82 -13.83
C ASP A 270 5.61 -5.36 -13.61
N GLY A 271 5.35 -4.49 -14.58
CA GLY A 271 5.79 -3.10 -14.56
C GLY A 271 5.98 -2.49 -15.96
N PRO A 272 6.51 -1.26 -16.03
CA PRO A 272 7.02 -0.47 -14.90
C PRO A 272 5.89 0.25 -14.15
N TYR A 273 6.16 0.62 -12.90
CA TYR A 273 5.25 1.40 -12.05
C TYR A 273 5.90 2.72 -11.66
N GLY A 274 5.11 3.80 -11.75
CA GLY A 274 5.57 5.15 -11.42
C GLY A 274 5.91 5.31 -9.94
N ALA A 275 6.94 6.10 -9.67
CA ALA A 275 7.38 6.50 -8.34
C ALA A 275 7.50 8.02 -8.25
N PRO A 276 7.48 8.62 -7.03
CA PRO A 276 7.72 10.06 -6.89
C PRO A 276 9.04 10.51 -7.53
N ALA A 277 10.11 9.70 -7.46
CA ALA A 277 11.38 9.97 -8.12
C ALA A 277 11.29 10.26 -9.63
N ASP A 278 10.27 9.78 -10.33
CA ASP A 278 10.06 10.03 -11.76
C ASP A 278 9.93 11.54 -12.05
N ASP A 279 9.41 12.30 -11.10
CA ASP A 279 9.18 13.75 -11.23
C ASP A 279 10.45 14.59 -10.99
N CYS A 280 11.62 13.98 -10.76
CA CYS A 280 12.85 14.73 -10.45
C CYS A 280 13.26 15.68 -11.57
N PHE A 281 12.93 15.37 -12.83
CA PHE A 281 13.23 16.22 -13.98
C PHE A 281 12.26 17.39 -14.17
N ASN A 282 11.20 17.48 -13.35
CA ASN A 282 10.23 18.58 -13.39
C ASN A 282 10.68 19.81 -12.57
N TYR A 283 11.84 19.75 -11.91
CA TYR A 283 12.37 20.80 -11.05
C TYR A 283 13.63 21.44 -11.64
N ASP A 284 13.93 22.68 -11.24
CA ASP A 284 15.11 23.40 -11.70
C ASP A 284 16.37 22.93 -10.94
N SER A 285 16.19 22.50 -9.69
CA SER A 285 17.22 21.83 -8.91
C SER A 285 16.61 20.75 -8.05
N VAL A 286 17.37 19.68 -7.78
CA VAL A 286 16.89 18.57 -6.94
C VAL A 286 17.85 18.24 -5.81
N ILE A 287 17.27 17.89 -4.66
CA ILE A 287 17.95 17.33 -3.50
C ILE A 287 17.52 15.87 -3.41
N LEU A 288 18.42 14.94 -3.74
CA LEU A 288 18.19 13.51 -3.71
C LEU A 288 18.79 12.93 -2.42
N VAL A 289 17.96 12.51 -1.48
CA VAL A 289 18.40 11.96 -0.18
C VAL A 289 18.11 10.47 -0.10
N GLY A 290 19.16 9.66 -0.14
CA GLY A 290 19.10 8.20 0.00
C GLY A 290 19.70 7.72 1.31
N ALA A 291 19.02 6.83 2.02
CA ALA A 291 19.54 6.20 3.24
C ALA A 291 19.66 4.68 3.11
N GLY A 292 20.86 4.13 3.27
CA GLY A 292 21.15 2.71 3.07
C GLY A 292 20.77 2.22 1.67
N ILE A 293 19.97 1.14 1.57
CA ILE A 293 19.48 0.62 0.29
C ILE A 293 18.52 1.59 -0.42
N GLY A 294 17.95 2.58 0.29
CA GLY A 294 17.09 3.61 -0.30
C GLY A 294 17.78 4.50 -1.34
N VAL A 295 19.07 4.27 -1.61
CA VAL A 295 19.80 4.93 -2.69
C VAL A 295 19.45 4.38 -4.08
N THR A 296 18.88 3.17 -4.17
CA THR A 296 18.61 2.48 -5.45
C THR A 296 17.81 3.30 -6.48
N PRO A 297 16.77 4.07 -6.13
CA PRO A 297 16.04 4.88 -7.12
C PRO A 297 16.93 5.93 -7.80
N TYR A 298 17.90 6.45 -7.06
CA TYR A 298 18.80 7.47 -7.56
C TYR A 298 19.89 6.92 -8.47
N ALA A 299 20.14 5.60 -8.47
CA ALA A 299 21.08 4.98 -9.41
C ALA A 299 20.63 5.24 -10.87
N ALA A 300 19.37 4.93 -11.17
CA ALA A 300 18.81 5.15 -12.49
C ALA A 300 18.74 6.65 -12.84
N ILE A 301 18.38 7.50 -11.88
CA ILE A 301 18.32 8.96 -12.09
C ILE A 301 19.70 9.52 -12.43
N LEU A 302 20.73 9.18 -11.66
CA LEU A 302 22.08 9.67 -11.87
C LEU A 302 22.68 9.16 -13.19
N LYS A 303 22.40 7.90 -13.57
CA LYS A 303 22.77 7.39 -14.89
C LYS A 303 22.03 8.08 -16.04
N HIS A 304 20.77 8.45 -15.85
CA HIS A 304 19.97 9.13 -16.87
C HIS A 304 20.38 10.60 -17.03
N ILE A 305 20.74 11.26 -15.93
CA ILE A 305 21.31 12.60 -15.94
C ILE A 305 22.52 12.70 -16.88
N ARG A 306 23.32 11.64 -16.99
CA ARG A 306 24.43 11.56 -17.96
C ARG A 306 23.98 11.71 -19.40
N SER A 307 22.85 11.11 -19.80
CA SER A 307 22.37 11.17 -21.18
C SER A 307 21.70 12.50 -21.51
N ILE A 308 21.15 13.21 -20.52
CA ILE A 308 20.40 14.47 -20.70
C ILE A 308 21.26 15.73 -20.47
N GLN A 309 22.59 15.67 -20.60
CA GLN A 309 23.47 16.82 -20.40
C GLN A 309 23.32 17.97 -21.43
N THR A 310 22.18 18.07 -22.12
CA THR A 310 21.90 19.13 -23.08
C THR A 310 21.85 20.51 -22.39
N PRO A 311 22.31 21.58 -23.06
CA PRO A 311 22.29 22.94 -22.52
C PRO A 311 20.89 23.45 -22.15
N ASN A 312 19.85 22.90 -22.78
CA ASN A 312 18.45 23.33 -22.65
C ASN A 312 17.64 22.50 -21.64
N ALA A 313 18.26 21.60 -20.89
CA ALA A 313 17.57 20.85 -19.84
C ALA A 313 17.12 21.81 -18.72
N ARG A 314 15.88 21.62 -18.24
CA ARG A 314 15.34 22.39 -17.11
C ARG A 314 16.15 22.21 -15.83
N LEU A 315 16.63 20.98 -15.60
CA LEU A 315 17.41 20.63 -14.43
C LEU A 315 18.81 21.27 -14.50
N VAL A 316 19.07 22.20 -13.60
CA VAL A 316 20.31 22.99 -13.53
C VAL A 316 21.32 22.40 -12.55
N ARG A 317 20.86 21.90 -11.39
CA ARG A 317 21.72 21.33 -10.35
C ARG A 317 21.11 20.12 -9.63
N VAL A 318 21.98 19.20 -9.23
CA VAL A 318 21.64 17.97 -8.51
C VAL A 318 22.48 17.89 -7.25
N TYR A 319 21.83 17.92 -6.09
CA TYR A 319 22.43 17.72 -4.79
C TYR A 319 22.11 16.31 -4.30
N PHE A 320 23.10 15.42 -4.30
CA PHE A 320 22.93 14.02 -3.92
C PHE A 320 23.50 13.74 -2.53
N TYR A 321 22.65 13.29 -1.62
CA TYR A 321 22.99 12.95 -0.25
C TYR A 321 22.83 11.47 -0.02
N TRP A 322 23.93 10.79 0.28
CA TRP A 322 23.88 9.37 0.62
C TRP A 322 24.28 9.12 2.07
N ILE A 323 23.36 8.58 2.86
CA ILE A 323 23.54 8.35 4.28
C ILE A 323 23.62 6.85 4.55
N CYS A 324 24.77 6.39 5.03
CA CYS A 324 25.01 4.99 5.37
C CYS A 324 25.46 4.83 6.82
N ASN A 325 25.34 3.61 7.32
CA ASN A 325 25.76 3.24 8.67
C ASN A 325 26.88 2.19 8.67
N THR A 326 27.37 1.80 7.50
CA THR A 326 28.47 0.85 7.28
C THR A 326 29.20 1.24 6.01
N THR A 327 30.49 0.94 5.95
CA THR A 327 31.36 1.18 4.79
C THR A 327 31.11 0.20 3.65
N ASP A 328 30.74 -1.05 3.95
CA ASP A 328 30.37 -2.08 2.96
C ASP A 328 29.21 -1.66 2.04
N ALA A 329 28.42 -0.66 2.45
CA ALA A 329 27.31 -0.16 1.65
C ALA A 329 27.81 0.62 0.42
N PHE A 330 29.05 1.11 0.48
CA PHE A 330 29.66 2.01 -0.50
C PHE A 330 30.15 1.32 -1.77
N GLU A 331 30.48 0.02 -1.74
CA GLU A 331 31.17 -0.64 -2.85
C GLU A 331 30.40 -0.56 -4.18
N TRP A 332 29.12 -1.01 -4.21
CA TRP A 332 28.41 -1.11 -5.50
C TRP A 332 27.99 0.24 -6.10
N PHE A 333 27.73 1.26 -5.27
CA PHE A 333 27.29 2.58 -5.74
C PHE A 333 28.46 3.56 -5.87
N GLY A 334 29.57 3.30 -5.17
CA GLY A 334 30.82 4.06 -5.29
C GLY A 334 31.36 4.01 -6.71
N ASP A 335 31.35 2.83 -7.35
CA ASP A 335 31.76 2.66 -8.74
C ASP A 335 30.94 3.55 -9.70
N LEU A 336 29.62 3.63 -9.48
CA LEU A 336 28.74 4.51 -10.26
C LEU A 336 29.10 5.98 -10.07
N LEU A 337 29.29 6.42 -8.82
CA LEU A 337 29.68 7.80 -8.55
C LEU A 337 31.04 8.14 -9.16
N GLN A 338 32.00 7.21 -9.10
CA GLN A 338 33.32 7.41 -9.66
C GLN A 338 33.26 7.54 -11.19
N GLN A 339 32.42 6.75 -11.86
CA GLN A 339 32.15 6.92 -13.29
C GLN A 339 31.55 8.30 -13.60
N LEU A 340 30.58 8.74 -12.80
CA LEU A 340 29.92 10.04 -12.99
C LEU A 340 30.87 11.23 -12.80
N GLU A 341 31.88 11.15 -11.91
CA GLU A 341 32.89 12.21 -11.76
C GLU A 341 33.69 12.45 -13.03
N HIS A 342 33.98 11.39 -13.79
CA HIS A 342 34.78 11.50 -15.03
C HIS A 342 33.92 11.89 -16.23
N GLU A 343 32.63 11.54 -16.22
CA GLU A 343 31.73 11.70 -17.36
C GLU A 343 30.89 13.00 -17.31
N ILE A 344 30.71 13.61 -16.13
CA ILE A 344 29.98 14.89 -16.00
C ILE A 344 30.93 16.07 -16.26
N ASN A 345 30.88 16.60 -17.48
CA ASN A 345 31.71 17.73 -17.91
C ASN A 345 31.09 19.12 -17.61
N ARG A 346 30.12 19.20 -16.69
CA ARG A 346 29.51 20.47 -16.24
C ARG A 346 29.94 20.75 -14.79
N PRO A 347 30.79 21.77 -14.55
CA PRO A 347 31.25 22.07 -13.20
C PRO A 347 30.04 22.44 -12.32
N ASN A 348 30.03 21.92 -11.09
CA ASN A 348 28.98 22.15 -10.09
C ASN A 348 27.56 21.70 -10.50
N PHE A 349 27.43 20.82 -11.51
CA PHE A 349 26.14 20.27 -11.88
C PHE A 349 25.67 19.18 -10.90
N LEU A 350 26.55 18.23 -10.57
CA LEU A 350 26.31 17.20 -9.57
C LEU A 350 27.18 17.47 -8.34
N ILE A 351 26.55 17.80 -7.22
CA ILE A 351 27.19 17.93 -5.92
C ILE A 351 26.72 16.75 -5.09
N TYR A 352 27.63 15.85 -4.74
CA TYR A 352 27.29 14.72 -3.89
C TYR A 352 27.99 14.79 -2.54
N LYS A 353 27.31 14.32 -1.49
CA LYS A 353 27.82 14.26 -0.12
C LYS A 353 27.48 12.90 0.47
N ILE A 354 28.52 12.15 0.83
CA ILE A 354 28.40 10.81 1.43
C ILE A 354 28.59 10.95 2.94
N PHE A 355 27.66 10.39 3.72
CA PHE A 355 27.66 10.44 5.18
C PHE A 355 27.74 9.05 5.78
N LEU A 356 28.75 8.84 6.63
CA LEU A 356 28.87 7.66 7.47
C LEU A 356 28.42 7.99 8.90
N THR A 357 27.31 7.39 9.32
CA THR A 357 26.65 7.69 10.61
C THR A 357 27.13 6.81 11.76
N LYS A 358 27.82 5.71 11.47
CA LYS A 358 28.49 4.86 12.46
C LYS A 358 29.89 4.55 11.99
N TRP A 359 30.86 4.72 12.87
CA TRP A 359 32.25 4.40 12.61
C TRP A 359 32.90 3.87 13.89
N SER A 360 33.90 3.02 13.72
CA SER A 360 34.76 2.49 14.76
C SER A 360 35.96 3.43 15.00
N LEU A 361 36.62 3.25 16.13
CA LEU A 361 37.85 3.99 16.45
C LEU A 361 38.96 3.71 15.42
N ASN A 362 39.01 2.49 14.87
CA ASN A 362 40.00 2.11 13.87
C ASN A 362 39.77 2.83 12.53
N GLU A 363 38.52 2.92 12.08
CA GLU A 363 38.15 3.67 10.89
C GLU A 363 38.46 5.16 11.06
N ALA A 364 38.12 5.76 12.22
CA ALA A 364 38.46 7.14 12.50
C ALA A 364 39.99 7.40 12.48
N LYS A 365 40.79 6.49 13.06
CA LYS A 365 42.25 6.56 13.01
C LYS A 365 42.81 6.39 11.59
N ALA A 366 42.17 5.60 10.74
CA ALA A 366 42.58 5.44 9.35
C ALA A 366 42.32 6.74 8.56
N VAL A 367 41.18 7.39 8.79
CA VAL A 367 40.81 8.65 8.14
C VAL A 367 41.74 9.79 8.53
N VAL A 368 42.09 9.91 9.82
CA VAL A 368 43.05 10.94 10.27
C VAL A 368 44.44 10.71 9.67
N ARG A 369 44.86 9.44 9.53
CA ARG A 369 46.15 9.10 8.91
C ARG A 369 46.20 9.41 7.42
N ASN A 370 45.08 9.21 6.72
CA ASN A 370 44.95 9.41 5.29
C ASN A 370 44.25 10.75 4.97
N HIS A 371 44.31 11.73 5.88
CA HIS A 371 43.61 13.00 5.71
C HIS A 371 44.19 13.82 4.56
N ASP A 372 45.49 13.68 4.28
CA ASP A 372 46.17 14.44 3.23
C ASP A 372 46.00 13.85 1.84
N ASP A 373 45.40 12.65 1.74
CA ASP A 373 45.10 12.03 0.45
C ASP A 373 44.08 12.85 -0.33
N THR A 374 44.24 12.91 -1.65
CA THR A 374 43.37 13.65 -2.56
C THR A 374 42.05 12.95 -2.84
N ARG A 375 41.97 11.65 -2.52
CA ARG A 375 40.78 10.81 -2.71
C ARG A 375 40.30 10.26 -1.37
N ASP A 376 39.02 9.96 -1.30
CA ASP A 376 38.41 9.35 -0.14
C ASP A 376 38.92 7.91 0.09
N LEU A 377 39.19 7.57 1.35
CA LEU A 377 39.74 6.29 1.75
C LEU A 377 38.83 5.09 1.43
N TRP A 378 37.52 5.26 1.56
CA TRP A 378 36.56 4.15 1.46
C TRP A 378 35.98 4.02 0.07
N THR A 379 35.72 5.15 -0.57
CA THR A 379 35.00 5.21 -1.85
C THR A 379 35.92 5.45 -3.04
N GLY A 380 37.15 5.94 -2.83
CA GLY A 380 38.07 6.31 -3.91
C GLY A 380 37.61 7.51 -4.76
N LEU A 381 36.61 8.26 -4.28
CA LEU A 381 36.03 9.43 -4.92
C LEU A 381 36.83 10.70 -4.61
N GLN A 382 36.67 11.76 -5.40
CA GLN A 382 37.32 13.05 -5.09
C GLN A 382 36.70 13.71 -3.85
N GLN A 383 35.37 13.60 -3.68
CA GLN A 383 34.70 14.10 -2.49
C GLN A 383 34.91 13.15 -1.30
N LYS A 384 35.41 13.68 -0.18
CA LYS A 384 35.60 12.92 1.06
C LYS A 384 34.28 12.61 1.77
N THR A 385 34.24 11.44 2.42
CA THR A 385 33.12 11.00 3.25
C THR A 385 33.02 11.87 4.51
N TYR A 386 31.81 12.36 4.79
CA TYR A 386 31.46 13.08 6.00
C TYR A 386 31.09 12.11 7.13
N TYR A 387 31.52 12.41 8.35
CA TYR A 387 31.22 11.61 9.53
C TYR A 387 30.13 12.28 10.36
N GLY A 388 29.07 11.55 10.66
CA GLY A 388 27.93 12.03 11.43
C GLY A 388 26.66 12.20 10.59
N ARG A 389 25.76 13.06 11.05
CA ARG A 389 24.48 13.33 10.37
C ARG A 389 24.57 14.62 9.55
N PRO A 390 23.94 14.69 8.37
CA PRO A 390 23.90 15.92 7.59
C PRO A 390 23.21 17.06 8.35
N ASN A 391 23.79 18.25 8.27
CA ASN A 391 23.14 19.47 8.73
C ASN A 391 22.27 20.07 7.59
N PHE A 392 21.12 19.44 7.35
CA PHE A 392 20.22 19.86 6.28
C PHE A 392 19.73 21.31 6.41
N ASP A 393 19.66 21.89 7.61
CA ASP A 393 19.19 23.27 7.77
C ASP A 393 20.19 24.28 7.19
N GLN A 394 21.48 24.05 7.42
CA GLN A 394 22.55 24.84 6.84
C GLN A 394 22.60 24.62 5.33
N ASP A 395 22.54 23.37 4.88
CA ASP A 395 22.55 23.05 3.45
C ASP A 395 21.37 23.66 2.70
N PHE A 396 20.15 23.64 3.25
CA PHE A 396 18.99 24.27 2.62
C PHE A 396 19.18 25.79 2.50
N SER A 397 19.79 26.43 3.50
CA SER A 397 20.12 27.86 3.45
C SER A 397 21.12 28.15 2.32
N LEU A 398 22.20 27.37 2.24
CA LEU A 398 23.23 27.51 1.21
C LEU A 398 22.65 27.29 -0.21
N ILE A 399 21.90 26.20 -0.39
CA ILE A 399 21.25 25.89 -1.67
C ILE A 399 20.31 27.03 -2.08
N LYS A 400 19.56 27.60 -1.12
CA LYS A 400 18.68 28.74 -1.37
C LYS A 400 19.44 30.01 -1.80
N ASP A 401 20.63 30.25 -1.24
CA ASP A 401 21.44 31.41 -1.59
C ASP A 401 22.16 31.24 -2.94
N GLU A 402 22.49 30.01 -3.32
CA GLU A 402 23.07 29.68 -4.63
C GLU A 402 22.05 29.59 -5.77
N SER A 403 20.76 29.45 -5.43
CA SER A 403 19.67 29.26 -6.39
C SER A 403 19.24 30.57 -7.04
N GLN A 404 18.74 30.48 -8.28
CA GLN A 404 18.19 31.64 -8.98
C GLN A 404 16.85 32.07 -8.37
N GLN A 405 16.43 33.31 -8.63
CA GLN A 405 15.09 33.76 -8.24
C GLN A 405 14.03 32.96 -8.99
N ASN A 406 12.90 32.67 -8.34
CA ASN A 406 11.79 31.88 -8.89
C ASN A 406 12.15 30.43 -9.26
N SER A 407 13.05 29.79 -8.52
CA SER A 407 13.39 28.37 -8.73
C SER A 407 12.58 27.42 -7.87
N ASP A 408 12.12 26.33 -8.50
CA ASP A 408 11.47 25.21 -7.82
C ASP A 408 12.48 24.10 -7.52
N ILE A 409 12.61 23.76 -6.23
CA ILE A 409 13.57 22.77 -5.74
C ILE A 409 12.83 21.52 -5.26
N GLY A 410 13.05 20.39 -5.93
CA GLY A 410 12.48 19.10 -5.57
C GLY A 410 13.33 18.39 -4.52
N VAL A 411 12.78 18.07 -3.35
CA VAL A 411 13.45 17.32 -2.28
C VAL A 411 12.91 15.90 -2.25
N PHE A 412 13.69 14.96 -2.78
CA PHE A 412 13.35 13.54 -2.83
C PHE A 412 14.00 12.81 -1.66
N VAL A 413 13.23 12.01 -0.93
CA VAL A 413 13.75 11.23 0.20
C VAL A 413 13.29 9.78 0.12
N CYS A 414 14.28 8.87 0.13
CA CYS A 414 14.08 7.44 0.23
C CYS A 414 14.89 6.92 1.43
N GLY A 415 14.19 6.68 2.55
CA GLY A 415 14.83 6.36 3.82
C GLY A 415 13.88 6.30 5.03
N PRO A 416 14.43 6.26 6.27
CA PRO A 416 13.63 6.14 7.48
C PRO A 416 12.59 7.26 7.64
N LYS A 417 11.42 6.93 8.17
CA LYS A 417 10.31 7.90 8.37
C LYS A 417 10.73 9.14 9.17
N GLN A 418 11.64 8.99 10.14
CA GLN A 418 12.17 10.11 10.92
C GLN A 418 12.93 11.12 10.06
N LEU A 419 13.75 10.65 9.12
CA LEU A 419 14.49 11.49 8.18
C LEU A 419 13.53 12.24 7.25
N ALA A 420 12.54 11.54 6.69
CA ALA A 420 11.53 12.17 5.85
C ALA A 420 10.74 13.26 6.59
N ASN A 421 10.33 13.01 7.84
CA ASN A 421 9.65 13.99 8.67
C ASN A 421 10.53 15.21 8.99
N GLN A 422 11.84 15.02 9.17
CA GLN A 422 12.79 16.11 9.40
C GLN A 422 12.89 17.00 8.16
N LEU A 423 13.09 16.42 6.97
CA LEU A 423 13.15 17.16 5.71
C LEU A 423 11.83 17.88 5.41
N GLN A 424 10.69 17.28 5.75
CA GLN A 424 9.39 17.94 5.63
C GLN A 424 9.30 19.24 6.42
N ARG A 425 9.75 19.22 7.68
CA ARG A 425 9.77 20.41 8.54
C ARG A 425 10.71 21.48 7.98
N LEU A 426 11.85 21.07 7.43
CA LEU A 426 12.82 21.99 6.84
C LEU A 426 12.30 22.63 5.55
N CYS A 427 11.64 21.87 4.66
CA CYS A 427 11.00 22.43 3.48
C CYS A 427 9.98 23.51 3.88
N ILE A 428 9.12 23.22 4.86
CA ILE A 428 8.12 24.18 5.37
C ILE A 428 8.79 25.41 6.01
N LYS A 429 9.89 25.23 6.75
CA LYS A 429 10.64 26.33 7.36
C LYS A 429 11.22 27.26 6.30
N HIS A 430 11.86 26.70 5.27
CA HIS A 430 12.58 27.46 4.25
C HIS A 430 11.68 28.08 3.18
N ASN A 431 10.45 27.59 3.00
CA ASN A 431 9.46 28.16 2.06
C ASN A 431 8.82 29.47 2.55
N ARG A 432 9.01 29.85 3.82
CA ARG A 432 8.36 31.05 4.40
C ARG A 432 9.02 32.38 4.04
N ASN A 433 10.11 32.40 3.25
CA ASN A 433 10.90 33.61 2.99
C ASN A 433 10.81 34.12 1.54
N GLU A 434 11.04 35.42 1.37
CA GLU A 434 10.67 36.33 0.28
C GLU A 434 11.28 36.08 -1.14
N LYS A 435 12.29 35.23 -1.31
CA LYS A 435 12.99 35.03 -2.60
C LYS A 435 12.19 34.26 -3.68
N ASN A 436 10.93 33.87 -3.41
CA ASN A 436 10.09 33.00 -4.26
C ASN A 436 10.81 31.70 -4.70
N ILE A 437 11.61 31.12 -3.81
CA ILE A 437 12.27 29.82 -3.99
C ILE A 437 11.53 28.82 -3.11
N ASN A 438 10.98 27.77 -3.74
CA ASN A 438 10.11 26.80 -3.09
C ASN A 438 10.74 25.41 -3.06
N PHE A 439 10.80 24.82 -1.87
CA PHE A 439 11.19 23.44 -1.64
C PHE A 439 9.94 22.54 -1.58
N TYR A 440 9.91 21.52 -2.44
CA TYR A 440 8.81 20.55 -2.52
C TYR A 440 9.27 19.18 -2.06
N LEU A 441 8.72 18.67 -0.95
CA LEU A 441 9.08 17.35 -0.46
C LEU A 441 8.31 16.25 -1.22
N ASN A 442 9.07 15.37 -1.87
CA ASN A 442 8.61 14.15 -2.50
C ASN A 442 9.13 12.94 -1.71
N LYS A 443 8.23 12.31 -0.95
CA LYS A 443 8.58 11.18 -0.11
C LYS A 443 8.39 9.86 -0.85
N GLU A 444 9.46 9.10 -0.99
CA GLU A 444 9.38 7.72 -1.47
C GLU A 444 9.02 6.78 -0.31
N ASN A 445 8.04 5.91 -0.54
CA ASN A 445 7.71 4.82 0.37
C ASN A 445 7.94 3.51 -0.39
N PHE A 446 9.07 2.87 -0.14
CA PHE A 446 9.32 1.49 -0.57
C PHE A 446 9.25 0.54 0.63
#